data_AF-A0A8H8DK48-F1
#
_entry.id   AF-A0A8H8DK48-F1
#
_cell.length_a   1.000
_cell.length_b   1.000
_cell.length_c   1.000
_cell.angle_alpha   90.00
_cell.angle_beta   90.00
_cell.angle_gamma   90.00
#
_symmetry.space_group_name_H-M   'P 1'
#
loop_
_entity.id
_entity.type
_entity.pdbx_description
1 polymer ?
#
loop_
_entity_poly.entity_id
_entity_poly.type
_entity_poly.pdbx_seq_one_letter_code
_entity_poly.pdbx_strand_id
1 'polypeptide(L)'
;MTNEELISDMKWAELAFQRVLGVVPKYYRPPHGSIDDRVRKVVKLLGYVPLMWDMSTRDTRILNSTVAGEATFEQVWAEFQTQLNATRSNEGTIFLQHDTFEHTVEYLSRIIPAVRQRQLQFATVAECVGDAEAVQRFSDFNVTDNWKKDFDGQGTGELTHEKSSAVAVHGLASVAGPLVFAVAIAGFAQF
;
A
#
# COMPACT_ATOMS: atom_id res chain seq x y z
N MET A 1 7.24 18.09 0.62
CA MET A 1 6.69 17.68 -0.68
C MET A 1 5.50 18.57 -1.04
N THR A 2 5.64 19.32 -2.12
CA THR A 2 4.57 20.14 -2.72
C THR A 2 3.56 19.28 -3.49
N ASN A 3 2.53 19.89 -4.09
CA ASN A 3 1.62 19.16 -4.98
C ASN A 3 2.31 18.80 -6.30
N GLU A 4 3.12 19.71 -6.81
CA GLU A 4 3.91 19.57 -8.05
C GLU A 4 4.87 18.37 -7.94
N GLU A 5 5.61 18.28 -6.84
CA GLU A 5 6.53 17.17 -6.57
C GLU A 5 5.78 15.84 -6.47
N LEU A 6 4.69 15.81 -5.70
CA LEU A 6 3.85 14.61 -5.59
C LEU A 6 3.31 14.15 -6.95
N ILE A 7 2.75 15.06 -7.75
CA ILE A 7 2.20 14.73 -9.07
C ILE A 7 3.31 14.24 -9.99
N SER A 8 4.46 14.91 -10.00
CA SER A 8 5.62 14.52 -10.79
C SER A 8 6.08 13.10 -10.44
N ASP A 9 6.28 12.80 -9.16
CA ASP A 9 6.74 11.48 -8.71
C ASP A 9 5.76 10.38 -9.10
N MET A 10 4.45 10.62 -8.89
CA MET A 10 3.40 9.68 -9.27
C MET A 10 3.39 9.43 -10.79
N LYS A 11 3.47 10.49 -11.61
CA LYS A 11 3.45 10.36 -13.08
C LYS A 11 4.69 9.70 -13.65
N TRP A 12 5.87 9.94 -13.08
CA TRP A 12 7.08 9.20 -13.46
C TRP A 12 6.97 7.71 -13.15
N ALA A 13 6.37 7.36 -12.00
CA ALA A 13 6.08 5.97 -11.67
C ALA A 13 5.06 5.34 -12.64
N GLU A 14 3.97 6.02 -12.98
CA GLU A 14 3.01 5.55 -14.00
C GLU A 14 3.69 5.22 -15.32
N LEU A 15 4.54 6.14 -15.81
CA LEU A 15 5.24 5.95 -17.07
C LEU A 15 6.18 4.75 -17.03
N ALA A 16 6.87 4.54 -15.90
CA ALA A 16 7.74 3.39 -15.71
C ALA A 16 6.93 2.07 -15.74
N PHE A 17 5.84 2.00 -14.98
CA PHE A 17 4.95 0.84 -14.97
C PHE A 17 4.34 0.57 -16.34
N GLN A 18 3.85 1.60 -17.04
CA GLN A 18 3.28 1.45 -18.36
C GLN A 18 4.31 0.94 -19.38
N ARG A 19 5.55 1.44 -19.35
CA ARG A 19 6.60 1.01 -20.28
C ARG A 19 7.09 -0.41 -20.03
N VAL A 20 7.15 -0.84 -18.77
CA VAL A 20 7.70 -2.14 -18.41
C VAL A 20 6.62 -3.23 -18.37
N LEU A 21 5.44 -2.92 -17.83
CA LEU A 21 4.36 -3.88 -17.57
C LEU A 21 3.13 -3.69 -18.48
N GLY A 22 3.03 -2.57 -19.20
CA GLY A 22 1.86 -2.26 -20.04
C GLY A 22 0.61 -1.85 -19.25
N VAL A 23 0.70 -1.72 -17.93
CA VAL A 23 -0.38 -1.39 -17.01
C VAL A 23 0.07 -0.38 -15.96
N VAL A 24 -0.87 0.34 -15.35
CA VAL A 24 -0.62 1.21 -14.20
C VAL A 24 -1.28 0.64 -12.95
N PRO A 25 -0.55 0.43 -11.83
CA PRO A 25 -1.16 -0.01 -10.58
C PRO A 25 -2.16 1.00 -10.01
N LYS A 26 -3.25 0.52 -9.43
CA LYS A 26 -4.29 1.36 -8.81
C LYS A 26 -4.00 1.78 -7.38
N TYR A 27 -3.27 0.96 -6.63
CA TYR A 27 -3.00 1.22 -5.22
C TYR A 27 -1.74 2.05 -5.03
N TYR A 28 -1.84 3.09 -4.21
CA TYR A 28 -0.72 3.93 -3.81
C TYR A 28 -0.44 3.73 -2.32
N ARG A 29 0.77 3.29 -1.98
CA ARG A 29 1.25 3.21 -0.60
C ARG A 29 2.08 4.47 -0.28
N PRO A 30 1.60 5.38 0.58
CA PRO A 30 2.35 6.59 0.91
C PRO A 30 3.71 6.28 1.56
N PRO A 31 4.82 6.90 1.11
CA PRO A 31 6.09 6.87 1.82
C PRO A 31 5.91 7.29 3.29
N HIS A 32 6.57 6.56 4.19
CA HIS A 32 6.47 6.72 5.65
C HIS A 32 5.03 6.67 6.22
N GLY A 33 4.03 6.24 5.44
CA GLY A 33 2.62 6.30 5.84
C GLY A 33 2.07 7.72 5.96
N SER A 34 2.80 8.72 5.43
CA SER A 34 2.46 10.12 5.54
C SER A 34 1.42 10.52 4.48
N ILE A 35 0.15 10.57 4.89
CA ILE A 35 -0.97 10.96 4.03
C ILE A 35 -1.93 11.91 4.75
N ASP A 36 -1.75 13.22 4.50
CA ASP A 36 -2.71 14.25 4.89
C ASP A 36 -3.88 14.32 3.87
N ASP A 37 -4.88 15.16 4.15
CA ASP A 37 -6.04 15.32 3.27
C ASP A 37 -5.68 15.89 1.90
N ARG A 38 -4.62 16.70 1.82
CA ARG A 38 -4.12 17.25 0.56
C ARG A 38 -3.54 16.13 -0.31
N VAL A 39 -2.63 15.32 0.21
CA VAL A 39 -2.04 14.17 -0.49
C VAL A 39 -3.15 13.21 -0.91
N ARG A 40 -4.09 12.89 0.00
CA ARG A 40 -5.23 12.02 -0.30
C ARG A 40 -6.08 12.55 -1.45
N LYS A 41 -6.33 13.86 -1.49
CA LYS A 41 -7.08 14.50 -2.58
C LYS A 41 -6.31 14.43 -3.90
N VAL A 42 -5.02 14.76 -3.89
CA VAL A 42 -4.18 14.74 -5.11
C VAL A 42 -4.13 13.35 -5.73
N VAL A 43 -3.77 12.32 -4.96
CA VAL A 43 -3.62 10.97 -5.52
C VAL A 43 -4.95 10.38 -6.00
N LYS A 44 -6.07 10.73 -5.36
CA LYS A 44 -7.40 10.34 -5.84
C LYS A 44 -7.78 11.02 -7.15
N LEU A 45 -7.45 12.30 -7.32
CA LEU A 45 -7.64 13.01 -8.60
C LEU A 45 -6.80 12.40 -9.72
N LEU A 46 -5.67 11.77 -9.38
CA LEU A 46 -4.85 11.00 -10.32
C LEU A 46 -5.36 9.58 -10.58
N GLY A 47 -6.46 9.14 -9.94
CA GLY A 47 -7.05 7.80 -10.14
C GLY A 47 -6.59 6.73 -9.14
N TYR A 48 -5.70 7.07 -8.19
CA TYR A 48 -5.17 6.11 -7.23
C TYR A 48 -6.08 5.89 -6.02
N VAL A 49 -5.97 4.69 -5.45
CA VAL A 49 -6.53 4.32 -4.15
C VAL A 49 -5.39 4.32 -3.12
N PRO A 50 -5.39 5.24 -2.13
CA PRO A 50 -4.45 5.17 -1.03
C PRO A 50 -4.63 3.90 -0.22
N LEU A 51 -3.53 3.18 0.00
CA LEU A 51 -3.46 1.94 0.77
C LEU A 51 -2.59 2.14 2.00
N MET A 52 -3.19 1.90 3.17
CA MET A 52 -2.49 1.85 4.45
C MET A 52 -2.38 0.40 4.94
N TRP A 53 -1.57 0.20 5.97
CA TRP A 53 -1.41 -1.07 6.66
C TRP A 53 -1.87 -0.93 8.11
N ASP A 54 -2.33 -2.03 8.67
CA ASP A 54 -2.81 -2.10 10.05
C ASP A 54 -1.74 -2.71 10.96
N MET A 55 -0.80 -3.46 10.38
CA MET A 55 0.31 -4.09 11.09
C MET A 55 1.64 -3.85 10.37
N SER A 56 2.70 -3.62 11.15
CA SER A 56 4.07 -3.58 10.64
C SER A 56 4.86 -4.75 11.20
N THR A 57 5.59 -5.45 10.32
CA THR A 57 6.50 -6.54 10.73
C THR A 57 7.72 -6.03 11.48
N ARG A 58 7.97 -4.71 11.49
CA ARG A 58 9.16 -4.08 12.10
C ARG A 58 10.48 -4.61 11.53
N ASP A 59 10.45 -5.14 10.31
CA ASP A 59 11.59 -5.71 9.60
C ASP A 59 12.78 -4.75 9.42
N THR A 60 12.52 -3.45 9.26
CA THR A 60 13.57 -2.42 9.19
C THR A 60 14.41 -2.29 10.46
N ARG A 61 13.94 -2.83 11.60
CA ARG A 61 14.67 -2.80 12.87
C ARG A 61 15.66 -3.96 12.98
N ILE A 62 15.56 -4.98 12.13
CA ILE A 62 16.42 -6.17 12.18
C ILE A 62 17.78 -5.81 11.58
N LEU A 63 18.65 -5.21 12.39
CA LEU A 63 20.00 -4.83 11.99
C LEU A 63 21.06 -5.40 12.93
N ASN A 64 20.65 -6.04 14.03
CA ASN A 64 21.52 -6.67 15.03
C ASN A 64 22.64 -5.73 15.56
N SER A 65 22.41 -4.41 15.66
CA SER A 65 23.36 -3.49 16.29
C SER A 65 22.79 -2.80 17.55
N THR A 66 23.65 -2.07 18.25
CA THR A 66 23.34 -1.35 19.50
C THR A 66 22.78 0.04 19.27
N VAL A 67 22.53 0.42 18.01
CA VAL A 67 21.93 1.71 17.66
C VAL A 67 20.46 1.76 18.13
N ALA A 68 20.07 2.90 18.69
CA ALA A 68 18.70 3.11 19.14
C ALA A 68 17.70 2.93 17.98
N GLY A 69 16.72 2.04 18.17
CA GLY A 69 15.70 1.70 17.17
C GLY A 69 15.90 0.33 16.54
N GLU A 70 17.10 -0.25 16.64
CA GLU A 70 17.38 -1.60 16.15
C GLU A 70 16.96 -2.67 17.16
N ALA A 71 16.78 -3.88 16.67
CA ALA A 71 16.37 -5.04 17.43
C ALA A 71 16.97 -6.31 16.83
N THR A 72 17.11 -7.33 17.65
CA THR A 72 17.45 -8.66 17.14
C THR A 72 16.27 -9.25 16.38
N PHE A 73 16.55 -10.20 15.50
CA PHE A 73 15.52 -10.95 14.79
C PHE A 73 14.46 -11.51 15.75
N GLU A 74 14.87 -12.09 16.90
CA GLU A 74 13.94 -12.71 17.85
C GLU A 74 13.07 -11.68 18.59
N GLN A 75 13.58 -10.47 18.85
CA GLN A 75 12.78 -9.39 19.42
C GLN A 75 11.69 -8.95 18.44
N VAL A 76 12.06 -8.74 17.18
CA VAL A 76 11.10 -8.39 16.11
C VAL A 76 10.09 -9.51 15.89
N TRP A 77 10.53 -10.77 15.95
CA TRP A 77 9.64 -11.94 15.89
C TRP A 77 8.62 -11.99 17.02
N ALA A 78 9.04 -11.78 18.27
CA ALA A 78 8.12 -11.75 19.40
C ALA A 78 7.08 -10.61 19.29
N GLU A 79 7.49 -9.44 18.81
CA GLU A 79 6.58 -8.31 18.53
C GLU A 79 5.57 -8.66 17.43
N PHE A 80 6.02 -9.27 16.33
CA PHE A 80 5.14 -9.73 15.25
C PHE A 80 4.13 -10.76 15.76
N GLN A 81 4.55 -11.75 16.54
CA GLN A 81 3.64 -12.77 17.08
C GLN A 81 2.57 -12.15 18.00
N THR A 82 2.94 -11.13 18.78
CA THR A 82 1.99 -10.40 19.63
C THR A 82 0.95 -9.67 18.79
N GLN A 83 1.38 -8.96 17.73
CA GLN A 83 0.47 -8.27 16.80
C GLN A 83 -0.43 -9.25 16.05
N LEU A 84 0.13 -10.35 15.52
CA LEU A 84 -0.61 -11.40 14.83
C LEU A 84 -1.67 -12.05 15.73
N ASN A 85 -1.35 -12.28 16.99
CA ASN A 85 -2.29 -12.85 17.95
C ASN A 85 -3.43 -11.90 18.31
N ALA A 86 -3.17 -10.59 18.34
CA ALA A 86 -4.16 -9.55 18.58
C ALA A 86 -5.10 -9.31 17.38
N THR A 87 -4.73 -9.76 16.17
CA THR A 87 -5.58 -9.64 14.97
C THR A 87 -6.82 -10.51 15.15
N ARG A 88 -8.02 -9.95 14.94
CA ARG A 88 -9.25 -10.72 15.06
C ARG A 88 -9.36 -11.71 13.91
N SER A 89 -9.75 -12.95 14.20
CA SER A 89 -9.83 -13.99 13.18
C SER A 89 -10.84 -13.68 12.08
N ASN A 90 -11.84 -12.82 12.32
CA ASN A 90 -12.86 -12.46 11.33
C ASN A 90 -12.54 -11.19 10.50
N GLU A 91 -11.38 -10.57 10.71
CA GLU A 91 -10.94 -9.35 10.01
C GLU A 91 -9.62 -9.65 9.28
N GLY A 92 -9.52 -9.27 8.00
CA GLY A 92 -8.26 -9.31 7.25
C GLY A 92 -7.29 -8.24 7.77
N THR A 93 -5.99 -8.45 7.60
CA THR A 93 -4.97 -7.43 7.90
C THR A 93 -3.99 -7.24 6.74
N ILE A 94 -3.47 -6.03 6.59
CA ILE A 94 -2.39 -5.68 5.69
C ILE A 94 -1.10 -5.52 6.49
N PHE A 95 -0.09 -6.32 6.15
CA PHE A 95 1.26 -6.21 6.71
C PHE A 95 2.13 -5.25 5.89
N LEU A 96 2.82 -4.32 6.56
CA LEU A 96 3.94 -3.58 5.94
C LEU A 96 5.23 -4.40 6.07
N GLN A 97 5.90 -4.59 4.93
CA GLN A 97 7.23 -5.19 4.80
C GLN A 97 8.07 -4.46 3.73
N HIS A 98 9.39 -4.69 3.74
CA HIS A 98 10.37 -4.09 2.84
C HIS A 98 11.30 -5.16 2.26
N ASP A 99 11.07 -5.57 1.03
CA ASP A 99 11.85 -6.59 0.29
C ASP A 99 13.24 -6.10 -0.16
N THR A 100 13.56 -4.83 0.06
CA THR A 100 14.88 -4.25 -0.19
C THR A 100 15.94 -4.71 0.82
N PHE A 101 15.54 -5.39 1.89
CA PHE A 101 16.45 -5.97 2.87
C PHE A 101 16.43 -7.50 2.81
N GLU A 102 17.60 -8.11 2.68
CA GLU A 102 17.75 -9.57 2.58
C GLU A 102 17.11 -10.29 3.79
N HIS A 103 17.33 -9.76 4.99
CA HIS A 103 16.77 -10.31 6.23
C HIS A 103 15.24 -10.29 6.26
N THR A 104 14.58 -9.34 5.57
CA THR A 104 13.11 -9.33 5.45
C THR A 104 12.63 -10.53 4.65
N VAL A 105 13.34 -10.90 3.58
CA VAL A 105 12.99 -12.04 2.75
C VAL A 105 13.18 -13.34 3.54
N GLU A 106 14.27 -13.46 4.30
CA GLU A 106 14.51 -14.59 5.20
C GLU A 106 13.40 -14.71 6.27
N TYR A 107 12.93 -13.56 6.77
CA TYR A 107 11.88 -13.49 7.79
C TYR A 107 10.55 -14.11 7.34
N LEU A 108 10.25 -14.10 6.03
CA LEU A 108 9.04 -14.70 5.46
C LEU A 108 8.90 -16.19 5.77
N SER A 109 10.03 -16.90 5.93
CA SER A 109 10.04 -18.33 6.28
C SER A 109 9.36 -18.64 7.62
N ARG A 110 9.34 -17.67 8.56
CA ARG A 110 8.62 -17.79 9.83
C ARG A 110 7.23 -17.17 9.77
N ILE A 111 7.06 -16.04 9.09
CA ILE A 111 5.78 -15.33 8.97
C ILE A 111 4.72 -16.21 8.30
N ILE A 112 5.05 -16.80 7.14
CA ILE A 112 4.11 -17.59 6.33
C ILE A 112 3.44 -18.73 7.13
N PRO A 113 4.20 -19.64 7.80
CA PRO A 113 3.58 -20.71 8.57
C PRO A 113 2.80 -20.19 9.80
N ALA A 114 3.26 -19.14 10.48
CA ALA A 114 2.54 -18.58 11.63
C ALA A 114 1.19 -17.97 11.23
N VAL A 115 1.14 -17.25 10.10
CA VAL A 115 -0.12 -16.72 9.54
C VAL A 115 -1.06 -17.87 9.15
N ARG A 116 -0.56 -18.92 8.50
CA ARG A 116 -1.37 -20.09 8.15
C ARG A 116 -1.91 -20.85 9.36
N GLN A 117 -1.15 -20.96 10.46
CA GLN A 117 -1.61 -21.58 11.71
C GLN A 117 -2.80 -20.83 12.33
N ARG A 118 -2.93 -19.53 12.05
CA ARG A 118 -4.08 -18.71 12.41
C ARG A 118 -5.28 -18.89 11.46
N GLN A 119 -5.18 -19.82 10.50
CA GLN A 119 -6.19 -20.11 9.46
C GLN A 119 -6.45 -18.95 8.49
N LEU A 120 -5.43 -18.09 8.31
CA LEU A 120 -5.45 -16.92 7.45
C LEU A 120 -4.89 -17.27 6.07
N GLN A 121 -5.50 -16.77 5.00
CA GLN A 121 -5.03 -16.96 3.61
C GLN A 121 -4.30 -15.74 3.10
N PHE A 122 -3.23 -15.92 2.33
CA PHE A 122 -2.58 -14.81 1.63
C PHE A 122 -3.27 -14.52 0.30
N ALA A 123 -3.33 -13.23 -0.04
CA ALA A 123 -4.00 -12.69 -1.20
C ALA A 123 -3.39 -11.33 -1.56
N THR A 124 -3.84 -10.78 -2.67
CA THR A 124 -3.58 -9.41 -3.09
C THR A 124 -4.47 -8.44 -2.33
N VAL A 125 -4.10 -7.16 -2.36
CA VAL A 125 -4.95 -6.07 -1.85
C VAL A 125 -6.31 -6.07 -2.55
N ALA A 126 -6.32 -6.26 -3.87
CA ALA A 126 -7.53 -6.28 -4.68
C ALA A 126 -8.51 -7.36 -4.22
N GLU A 127 -8.03 -8.59 -3.99
CA GLU A 127 -8.84 -9.69 -3.46
C GLU A 127 -9.38 -9.38 -2.05
N CYS A 128 -8.56 -8.78 -1.18
CA CYS A 128 -8.95 -8.43 0.18
C CYS A 128 -10.09 -7.39 0.22
N VAL A 129 -10.09 -6.45 -0.74
CA VAL A 129 -11.09 -5.38 -0.81
C VAL A 129 -12.21 -5.63 -1.82
N GLY A 130 -12.21 -6.80 -2.48
CA GLY A 130 -13.22 -7.17 -3.48
C GLY A 130 -13.15 -6.34 -4.77
N ASP A 131 -11.98 -5.82 -5.13
CA ASP A 131 -11.77 -5.00 -6.32
C ASP A 131 -11.41 -5.89 -7.53
N ALA A 132 -12.32 -5.97 -8.49
CA ALA A 132 -12.12 -6.75 -9.71
C ALA A 132 -11.11 -6.10 -10.68
N GLU A 133 -10.80 -4.80 -10.52
CA GLU A 133 -9.88 -4.05 -11.39
C GLU A 133 -8.77 -3.39 -10.57
N ALA A 134 -7.68 -4.14 -10.36
CA ALA A 134 -6.50 -3.71 -9.60
C ALA A 134 -5.55 -2.75 -10.38
N VAL A 135 -5.88 -2.45 -11.63
CA VAL A 135 -5.09 -1.60 -12.52
C VAL A 135 -5.91 -0.39 -12.96
N GLN A 136 -5.25 0.73 -13.18
CA GLN A 136 -5.84 1.91 -13.79
C GLN A 136 -5.74 1.80 -15.31
N ARG A 137 -6.71 2.39 -16.01
CA ARG A 137 -6.51 2.67 -17.44
C ARG A 137 -5.43 3.74 -17.57
N PHE A 138 -4.40 3.45 -18.34
CA PHE A 138 -3.43 4.46 -18.74
C PHE A 138 -4.16 5.48 -19.62
N SER A 139 -4.35 6.70 -19.11
CA SER A 139 -4.66 7.83 -19.97
C SER A 139 -3.34 8.34 -20.53
N ASP A 140 -3.29 8.55 -21.85
CA ASP A 140 -2.15 9.22 -22.48
C ASP A 140 -2.01 10.60 -21.85
N PHE A 141 -1.11 10.73 -20.87
CA PHE A 141 -0.88 11.97 -20.17
C PHE A 141 -0.22 12.95 -21.14
N ASN A 142 -0.97 13.94 -21.59
CA ASN A 142 -0.41 15.04 -22.35
C ASN A 142 0.10 16.09 -21.34
N VAL A 143 1.41 16.28 -21.27
CA VAL A 143 2.08 17.24 -20.35
C VAL A 143 1.52 18.67 -20.46
N THR A 144 0.79 18.97 -21.53
CA THR A 144 0.08 20.23 -21.77
C THR A 144 -1.23 20.40 -21.01
N ASP A 145 -1.75 19.36 -20.34
CA ASP A 145 -3.02 19.44 -19.62
C ASP A 145 -2.90 20.36 -18.40
N ASN A 146 -3.81 21.34 -18.33
CA ASN A 146 -3.81 22.42 -17.35
C ASN A 146 -4.27 21.95 -15.96
N TRP A 147 -3.63 20.92 -15.41
CA TRP A 147 -3.94 20.37 -14.10
C TRP A 147 -3.98 21.44 -13.01
N LYS A 148 -3.13 22.48 -13.10
CA LYS A 148 -3.15 23.63 -12.19
C LYS A 148 -4.54 24.27 -12.07
N LYS A 149 -5.29 24.39 -13.17
CA LYS A 149 -6.64 24.99 -13.14
C LYS A 149 -7.65 24.12 -12.41
N ASP A 150 -7.57 22.80 -12.54
CA ASP A 150 -8.45 21.86 -11.85
C ASP A 150 -8.11 21.76 -10.36
N PHE A 151 -6.83 21.92 -10.00
CA PHE A 151 -6.36 21.94 -8.61
C PHE A 151 -6.63 23.28 -7.91
N ASP A 152 -6.56 24.41 -8.63
CA ASP A 152 -6.85 25.77 -8.12
C ASP A 152 -8.35 26.13 -8.14
N GLY A 153 -9.21 25.19 -8.56
CA GLY A 153 -10.67 25.39 -8.58
C GLY A 153 -11.17 26.35 -9.67
N GLN A 154 -10.38 26.57 -10.73
CA GLN A 154 -10.70 27.45 -11.85
C GLN A 154 -10.98 26.68 -13.16
N GLY A 155 -10.93 25.35 -13.14
CA GLY A 155 -11.21 24.49 -14.28
C GLY A 155 -12.70 24.21 -14.46
N THR A 156 -13.16 24.27 -15.72
CA THR A 156 -14.51 23.86 -16.14
C THR A 156 -14.56 22.40 -16.60
N GLY A 157 -13.49 21.64 -16.37
CA GLY A 157 -13.34 20.25 -16.82
C GLY A 157 -13.99 19.28 -15.84
N GLU A 158 -15.09 18.66 -16.25
CA GLU A 158 -15.67 17.54 -15.55
C GLU A 158 -14.74 16.32 -15.71
N LEU A 159 -13.85 16.11 -14.75
CA LEU A 159 -13.20 14.82 -14.56
C LEU A 159 -14.28 13.85 -14.08
N THR A 160 -14.96 13.18 -15.00
CA THR A 160 -15.95 12.14 -14.71
C THR A 160 -15.24 10.92 -14.10
N HIS A 161 -14.92 10.99 -12.82
CA HIS A 161 -14.39 9.87 -12.06
C HIS A 161 -15.48 9.32 -11.15
N GLU A 162 -15.95 8.12 -11.48
CA GLU A 162 -16.72 7.29 -10.57
C GLU A 162 -15.99 7.17 -9.23
N LYS A 163 -16.77 7.25 -8.15
CA LYS A 163 -16.33 7.42 -6.77
C LYS A 163 -15.33 6.33 -6.34
N SER A 164 -14.04 6.66 -6.27
CA SER A 164 -13.05 5.82 -5.62
C SER A 164 -12.83 6.25 -4.16
N SER A 165 -13.46 5.50 -3.25
CA SER A 165 -13.33 5.70 -1.80
C SER A 165 -11.94 5.26 -1.32
N ALA A 166 -11.43 5.89 -0.26
CA ALA A 166 -10.22 5.37 0.39
C ALA A 166 -10.62 4.07 1.10
N VAL A 167 -9.87 2.99 0.91
CA VAL A 167 -10.18 1.71 1.56
C VAL A 167 -9.34 1.58 2.82
N ALA A 168 -10.00 1.66 3.97
CA ALA A 168 -9.49 1.13 5.23
C ALA A 168 -10.20 -0.20 5.48
N VAL A 169 -9.47 -1.25 5.85
CA VAL A 169 -10.02 -2.61 5.99
C VAL A 169 -10.91 -2.76 7.25
N HIS A 170 -10.89 -1.76 8.15
CA HIS A 170 -11.82 -1.68 9.28
C HIS A 170 -13.26 -1.41 8.81
N GLY A 171 -13.95 -2.44 8.31
CA GLY A 171 -15.37 -2.35 7.97
C GLY A 171 -15.89 -3.32 6.91
N LEU A 172 -15.06 -4.17 6.30
CA LEU A 172 -15.55 -5.16 5.34
C LEU A 172 -16.12 -6.37 6.09
N ALA A 173 -17.45 -6.39 6.21
CA ALA A 173 -18.17 -7.55 6.72
C ALA A 173 -17.93 -8.76 5.80
N SER A 174 -17.54 -9.87 6.43
CA SER A 174 -17.37 -11.20 5.84
C SER A 174 -18.46 -11.55 4.83
N VAL A 175 -18.09 -11.66 3.56
CA VAL A 175 -18.86 -12.47 2.60
C VAL A 175 -18.45 -13.91 2.87
N ALA A 176 -19.42 -14.75 3.23
CA ALA A 176 -19.22 -16.11 3.73
C ALA A 176 -18.21 -16.92 2.88
N GLY A 177 -17.01 -17.12 3.42
CA GLY A 177 -15.90 -17.86 2.81
C GLY A 177 -14.66 -17.82 3.72
N PRO A 178 -13.68 -18.75 3.55
CA PRO A 178 -12.45 -18.75 4.33
C PRO A 178 -11.70 -17.41 4.17
N LEU A 179 -11.15 -16.92 5.27
CA LEU A 179 -10.65 -15.55 5.43
C LEU A 179 -9.45 -15.23 4.55
N VAL A 180 -9.55 -14.14 3.80
CA VAL A 180 -8.58 -13.68 2.78
C VAL A 180 -7.80 -12.47 3.32
N PHE A 181 -6.46 -12.53 3.34
CA PHE A 181 -5.55 -11.45 3.77
C PHE A 181 -4.82 -10.86 2.59
N ALA A 182 -4.51 -9.57 2.64
CA ALA A 182 -3.59 -8.96 1.68
C ALA A 182 -2.14 -9.02 2.19
N VAL A 183 -1.21 -9.60 1.41
CA VAL A 183 0.22 -9.27 1.54
C VAL A 183 0.45 -8.00 0.74
N ALA A 184 0.71 -6.88 1.41
CA ALA A 184 1.29 -5.72 0.76
C ALA A 184 2.82 -5.90 0.74
N ILE A 185 3.34 -6.53 -0.32
CA ILE A 185 4.75 -6.39 -0.66
C ILE A 185 4.90 -5.00 -1.27
N ALA A 186 5.66 -4.11 -0.63
CA ALA A 186 5.99 -2.83 -1.23
C ALA A 186 7.51 -2.64 -1.25
N GLY A 187 8.09 -3.07 -2.37
CA GLY A 187 9.39 -2.58 -2.83
C GLY A 187 9.28 -1.16 -3.36
N PHE A 188 9.97 -0.27 -2.65
CA PHE A 188 11.00 0.67 -3.09
C PHE A 188 11.12 1.67 -1.95
N ALA A 189 12.05 1.38 -1.04
CA ALA A 189 12.57 2.39 -0.14
C ALA A 189 13.33 3.41 -0.99
N GLN A 190 12.84 4.64 -1.05
CA GLN A 190 13.69 5.78 -1.35
C GLN A 190 14.11 6.39 -0.01
N PHE A 191 15.41 6.64 0.07
CA PHE A 191 16.21 7.09 1.20
C PHE A 191 15.63 8.28 1.97
#